data_AF-A0A133MSQ8-F1
#
_entry.id   AF-A0A133MSQ8-F1
#
_cell.length_a   1.000
_cell.length_b   1.000
_cell.length_c   1.000
_cell.angle_alpha   90.00
_cell.angle_beta   90.00
_cell.angle_gamma   90.00
#
_symmetry.space_group_name_H-M   'P 1'
#
loop_
_entity.id
_entity.type
_entity.pdbx_description
1 polymer ?
#
loop_
_entity_poly.entity_id
_entity_poly.type
_entity_poly.pdbx_seq_one_letter_code
_entity_poly.pdbx_strand_id
1 'polypeptide(L)' 'MGGFIMKYKCIKSFFVDKVDDEGFWEEQSIEIKENSVWEADESNFRCIGADIRLIEDVEGHFNWLEITKERLENNFELIQ' A
#
# COMPACT_ATOMS: atom_id res chain seq x y z
N MET A 1 18.36 -15.13 8.25
CA MET A 1 16.99 -15.53 8.63
C MET A 1 16.09 -14.96 7.56
N GLY A 2 15.40 -15.79 6.78
CA GLY A 2 14.46 -15.27 5.78
C GLY A 2 13.23 -14.78 6.50
N GLY A 3 13.01 -13.46 6.53
CA GLY A 3 11.74 -12.90 6.99
C GLY A 3 10.63 -13.39 6.07
N PHE A 4 9.48 -13.73 6.64
CA PHE A 4 8.30 -14.02 5.85
C PHE A 4 7.78 -12.68 5.32
N ILE A 5 7.93 -12.46 4.02
CA ILE A 5 7.38 -11.29 3.36
C ILE A 5 5.86 -11.46 3.31
N MET A 6 5.13 -10.60 4.04
CA MET A 6 3.66 -10.59 4.00
C MET A 6 3.18 -9.93 2.71
N LYS A 7 2.41 -10.66 1.91
CA LYS A 7 1.82 -10.15 0.67
C LYS A 7 0.31 -10.07 0.75
N TYR A 8 -0.21 -8.97 0.24
CA TYR A 8 -1.63 -8.65 0.25
C TYR A 8 -2.13 -8.48 -1.18
N LYS A 9 -3.30 -9.03 -1.47
CA LYS A 9 -4.00 -8.80 -2.72
C LYS A 9 -5.21 -7.91 -2.47
N CYS A 10 -5.35 -6.83 -3.23
CA CYS A 10 -6.54 -5.99 -3.16
C CYS A 10 -7.75 -6.79 -3.68
N ILE A 11 -8.80 -6.92 -2.86
CA ILE A 11 -10.04 -7.64 -3.20
C ILE A 11 -11.19 -6.72 -3.57
N LYS A 12 -11.01 -5.40 -3.38
CA LYS A 12 -12.02 -4.39 -3.71
C LYS A 12 -11.36 -3.05 -3.99
N SER A 13 -11.49 -2.57 -5.23
CA SER A 13 -10.94 -1.26 -5.65
C SER A 13 -11.40 -0.11 -4.74
N PHE A 14 -10.52 0.86 -4.54
CA PHE A 14 -10.80 2.11 -3.82
C PHE A 14 -9.87 3.23 -4.29
N PHE A 15 -10.22 4.47 -3.98
CA PHE A 15 -9.41 5.65 -4.29
C PHE A 15 -8.69 6.16 -3.04
N VAL A 16 -7.48 6.67 -3.23
CA VAL A 16 -6.70 7.37 -2.21
C VAL A 16 -6.14 8.67 -2.79
N ASP A 17 -5.84 9.62 -1.92
CA ASP A 17 -5.16 10.85 -2.31
C ASP A 17 -3.72 10.53 -2.73
N LYS A 18 -3.29 11.11 -3.84
CA LYS A 18 -1.90 11.05 -4.30
C LYS A 18 -1.08 12.10 -3.56
N VAL A 19 0.05 11.68 -3.05
CA VAL A 19 1.04 12.54 -2.41
C VAL A 19 2.40 12.35 -3.09
N ASP A 20 3.27 13.35 -2.96
CA ASP A 20 4.66 13.24 -3.37
C ASP A 20 5.50 12.45 -2.34
N ASP A 21 6.80 12.32 -2.61
CA ASP A 21 7.72 11.57 -1.75
C ASP A 21 7.97 12.22 -0.37
N GLU A 22 7.55 13.48 -0.19
CA GLU A 22 7.59 14.19 1.09
C GLU A 22 6.22 14.17 1.81
N GLY A 23 5.21 13.51 1.22
CA GLY A 23 3.88 13.35 1.80
C GLY A 23 2.95 14.55 1.55
N PHE A 24 3.30 15.47 0.64
CA PHE A 24 2.42 16.58 0.27
C PHE A 24 1.39 16.17 -0.77
N TRP A 25 0.14 16.60 -0.57
CA TRP A 25 -0.98 16.29 -1.46
C TRP A 25 -0.84 16.94 -2.85
N GLU A 26 -1.04 16.15 -3.90
CA GLU A 26 -0.93 16.59 -5.31
C GLU A 26 -2.29 16.92 -5.96
N GLU A 27 -3.36 17.14 -5.18
CA GLU A 27 -4.73 17.42 -5.68
C GLU A 27 -5.26 16.37 -6.68
N GLN A 28 -4.75 15.13 -6.58
CA GLN A 28 -5.10 14.00 -7.42
C GLN A 28 -5.50 12.81 -6.57
N SER A 29 -6.38 11.97 -7.11
CA SER A 29 -6.72 10.67 -6.52
C SER A 29 -6.25 9.54 -7.43
N ILE A 30 -5.68 8.49 -6.86
CA ILE A 30 -5.28 7.28 -7.57
C ILE A 30 -6.17 6.11 -7.17
N GLU A 31 -6.53 5.26 -8.14
CA GLU A 31 -7.25 4.01 -7.87
C GLU A 31 -6.26 2.91 -7.49
N ILE A 32 -6.50 2.29 -6.34
CA ILE A 32 -5.89 1.01 -5.98
C ILE A 32 -6.76 -0.09 -6.58
N LYS A 33 -6.27 -0.75 -7.63
CA LYS A 33 -7.06 -1.69 -8.43
C LYS A 33 -7.27 -3.01 -7.72
N GLU A 34 -8.46 -3.58 -7.85
CA GLU A 34 -8.72 -4.97 -7.52
C GLU A 34 -7.73 -5.90 -8.23
N ASN A 35 -7.27 -6.93 -7.53
CA ASN A 35 -6.22 -7.87 -7.92
C ASN A 35 -4.79 -7.32 -7.99
N SER A 36 -4.55 -6.04 -7.67
CA SER A 36 -3.18 -5.56 -7.40
C SER A 36 -2.56 -6.29 -6.20
N VAL A 37 -1.25 -6.49 -6.24
CA VAL A 37 -0.50 -7.23 -5.22
C VAL A 37 0.53 -6.31 -4.59
N TRP A 38 0.53 -6.30 -3.27
CA TRP A 38 1.33 -5.40 -2.46
C TRP A 38 2.09 -6.19 -1.40
N GLU A 39 3.30 -5.74 -1.11
CA GLU A 39 4.17 -6.27 -0.07
C GLU A 39 4.14 -5.35 1.15
N ALA A 40 3.98 -5.90 2.36
CA ALA A 40 4.07 -5.08 3.56
C ALA A 40 5.51 -4.70 3.85
N ASP A 41 5.73 -3.40 4.04
CA ASP A 41 6.99 -2.88 4.56
C ASP A 41 7.00 -3.06 6.08
N GLU A 42 7.81 -4.01 6.56
CA GLU A 42 8.03 -4.28 7.98
C GLU A 42 8.82 -3.19 8.70
N SER A 43 9.35 -2.20 7.96
CA SER A 43 9.98 -1.04 8.57
C SER A 43 8.96 -0.17 9.32
N ASN A 44 9.46 0.58 10.30
CA ASN A 44 8.65 1.58 11.01
C ASN A 44 8.49 2.89 10.21
N PHE A 45 8.95 2.96 8.96
CA PHE A 45 8.89 4.18 8.17
C PHE A 45 7.46 4.43 7.65
N ARG A 46 6.94 5.63 7.91
CA ARG A 46 5.66 6.10 7.41
C ARG A 46 5.83 7.55 6.95
N CYS A 47 5.50 7.82 5.69
CA CYS A 47 5.59 9.13 5.06
C CYS A 47 4.40 10.01 5.46
N ILE A 48 3.17 9.48 5.39
CA ILE A 48 1.95 10.21 5.80
C ILE A 48 1.45 9.80 7.19
N GLY A 49 2.11 8.82 7.82
CA GLY A 49 1.86 8.46 9.22
C GLY A 49 0.70 7.49 9.44
N ALA A 50 0.32 6.70 8.43
CA ALA A 50 -0.71 5.67 8.59
C ALA A 50 -0.18 4.41 9.30
N ASP A 51 -1.05 3.44 9.58
CA ASP A 51 -0.70 2.24 10.33
C ASP A 51 0.24 1.31 9.56
N ILE A 52 -0.05 1.08 8.28
CA ILE A 52 0.61 0.08 7.43
C ILE A 52 1.14 0.77 6.17
N ARG A 53 2.34 0.38 5.76
CA ARG A 53 2.92 0.75 4.47
C ARG A 53 3.00 -0.49 3.60
N LEU A 54 2.48 -0.37 2.39
CA LEU A 54 2.42 -1.38 1.35
C LEU A 54 3.26 -0.91 0.15
N ILE A 55 4.00 -1.81 -0.48
CA ILE A 55 4.85 -1.54 -1.64
C ILE A 55 4.38 -2.40 -2.82
N GLU A 56 4.22 -1.80 -3.98
CA GLU A 56 3.95 -2.50 -5.24
C GLU A 56 5.13 -2.29 -6.19
N ASP A 57 5.63 -3.37 -6.79
CA ASP A 57 6.62 -3.32 -7.88
C ASP A 57 5.92 -3.60 -9.20
N VAL A 58 5.81 -2.55 -10.03
CA VAL A 58 5.25 -2.63 -11.38
C VAL A 58 6.38 -2.38 -12.38
N GLU A 59 6.90 -3.45 -12.97
CA GLU A 59 7.92 -3.39 -14.02
C GLU A 59 9.18 -2.57 -13.63
N GLY A 60 9.58 -2.60 -12.35
CA GLY A 60 10.72 -1.84 -11.83
C GLY A 60 10.37 -0.43 -11.36
N HIS A 61 9.08 -0.05 -11.36
CA HIS A 61 8.57 1.14 -10.72
C HIS A 61 7.93 0.79 -9.38
N PHE A 62 8.43 1.42 -8.31
CA PHE A 62 7.93 1.19 -6.96
C PHE A 62 6.85 2.22 -6.60
N ASN A 63 5.65 1.74 -6.32
CA ASN A 63 4.60 2.52 -5.68
C ASN A 63 4.56 2.19 -4.19
N TRP A 64 4.16 3.16 -3.37
CA TRP A 64 3.89 2.92 -1.96
C TRP A 64 2.48 3.40 -1.61
N LEU A 65 1.90 2.73 -0.62
CA LEU A 65 0.55 2.99 -0.15
C LEU A 65 0.55 2.91 1.37
N GLU A 66 0.11 3.98 2.02
CA GLU A 66 -0.06 4.03 3.47
C GLU A 66 -1.53 4.07 3.83
N ILE A 67 -1.98 3.08 4.60
CA ILE A 67 -3.39 2.87 4.94
C ILE A 67 -3.58 2.48 6.40
N THR A 68 -4.80 2.64 6.89
CA THR A 68 -5.19 2.16 8.21
C THR A 68 -5.34 0.64 8.24
N LYS A 69 -5.27 0.04 9.42
CA LYS A 69 -5.57 -1.39 9.62
C LYS A 69 -6.98 -1.75 9.15
N GLU A 70 -7.96 -0.90 9.47
CA GLU A 70 -9.35 -1.08 9.03
C GLU A 70 -9.46 -1.12 7.50
N ARG A 71 -8.72 -0.25 6.80
CA ARG A 71 -8.72 -0.26 5.32
C ARG A 71 -8.08 -1.53 4.78
N LEU A 72 -6.98 -1.99 5.39
CA LEU A 72 -6.35 -3.27 5.01
C LEU A 72 -7.34 -4.43 5.14
N GLU A 73 -7.96 -4.59 6.31
CA GLU A 73 -8.90 -5.68 6.61
C GLU A 73 -10.13 -5.71 5.68
N ASN A 74 -10.61 -4.55 5.24
CA ASN A 74 -11.80 -4.43 4.39
C ASN A 74 -11.52 -4.53 2.89
N ASN A 75 -10.28 -4.24 2.45
CA ASN A 75 -9.97 -4.10 1.03
C ASN A 75 -8.89 -5.07 0.55
N PHE A 76 -8.20 -5.79 1.44
CA PHE A 76 -7.13 -6.72 1.08
C PHE A 76 -7.29 -8.09 1.74
N GLU A 77 -6.76 -9.11 1.08
CA GLU A 77 -6.57 -10.44 1.64
C GLU A 77 -5.07 -10.78 1.71
N LEU A 78 -4.65 -11.45 2.79
CA LEU A 78 -3.29 -11.98 2.91
C LEU A 78 -3.14 -13.20 1.98
N ILE A 79 -2.13 -13.20 1.13
CA ILE A 79 -1.86 -14.27 0.15
C ILE A 79 -0.53 -15.01 0.38
N GLN A 80 0.38 -14.45 1.19
CA GLN A 80 1.65 -15.07 1.56
C GLN A 80 2.20 -14.46 2.84
#